data_AF-A0A448UWG5-F1
#
_entry.id   AF-A0A448UWG5-F1
#
_cell.length_a   1.000
_cell.length_b   1.000
_cell.length_c   1.000
_cell.angle_alpha   90.00
_cell.angle_beta   90.00
_cell.angle_gamma   90.00
#
_symmetry.space_group_name_H-M   'P 1'
#
loop_
_entity.id
_entity.type
_entity.pdbx_description
1 polymer ?
#
loop_
_entity_poly.entity_id
_entity_poly.type
_entity_poly.pdbx_seq_one_letter_code
_entity_poly.pdbx_strand_id
1 'polypeptide(L)'
;MHQTLMMSAGGVALDFPAWLRITHFINFLMIGLLIRSGWEVIASHPRFYWNNHCTPGSEWLKFTKDKVSTVPGEYTARDDQRSLSPLISLPGKAQIGLGRAWHALTTIIWIANGLVYVSLLFITGQWRRIVPTSWDIFPEAWQSIQIYAGFQIPSIEHFQPYDALQKLMYFTVVFIVAPLMIATGPIMSPAFCGRFPRYVRLFRNRQTARSIHFLGMAFYCVFTIMHVALVLIVHPQYNIAHMMLNKNYNEIDAAQFAQAVTMLIVGVVVVLAVWIGASYWSHRDLRFAQTFVWGLTQPVRNLFLDRISSRQVKKQTFTDADISPFHWVNTRPPTERESTEWNRLREQDFVDYRLELGGLVKEPKSLSIDDLKSLGKEVNITMHTCMQGGRASPNGKAFACVMYSPLSKRTITHGTLW
;
A
#
# COMPACT_ATOMS: atom_id res chain seq x y z
N MET A 1 -52.54 -15.36 -5.37
CA MET A 1 -53.08 -14.01 -5.03
C MET A 1 -52.66 -13.50 -3.63
N HIS A 2 -51.90 -14.23 -2.82
CA HIS A 2 -51.50 -13.77 -1.48
C HIS A 2 -50.09 -13.12 -1.40
N GLN A 3 -49.34 -13.08 -2.50
CA GLN A 3 -48.02 -12.43 -2.57
C GLN A 3 -48.06 -10.98 -3.07
N THR A 4 -49.22 -10.48 -3.52
CA THR A 4 -49.33 -9.17 -4.17
C THR A 4 -49.75 -8.04 -3.20
N LEU A 5 -49.96 -8.35 -1.91
CA LEU A 5 -50.51 -7.41 -0.92
C LEU A 5 -49.51 -6.90 0.13
N MET A 6 -48.21 -7.15 -0.05
CA MET A 6 -47.14 -6.59 0.81
C MET A 6 -46.20 -5.63 0.04
N MET A 7 -46.64 -5.08 -1.09
CA MET A 7 -45.87 -4.09 -1.89
C MET A 7 -46.36 -2.64 -1.69
N SER A 8 -46.85 -2.28 -0.50
CA SER A 8 -47.15 -0.89 -0.15
C SER A 8 -46.79 -0.58 1.29
N ALA A 9 -45.51 -0.25 1.51
CA ALA A 9 -45.03 0.59 2.61
C ALA A 9 -43.54 0.91 2.40
N GLY A 10 -43.20 1.81 1.46
CA GLY A 10 -41.91 2.54 1.45
C GLY A 10 -40.59 1.75 1.51
N GLY A 11 -40.59 0.44 1.23
CA GLY A 11 -39.40 -0.40 1.29
C GLY A 11 -38.53 -0.24 0.06
N VAL A 12 -37.25 0.05 0.24
CA VAL A 12 -36.25 0.09 -0.85
C VAL A 12 -36.03 -1.34 -1.37
N ALA A 13 -36.31 -1.59 -2.65
CA ALA A 13 -35.96 -2.85 -3.30
C ALA A 13 -34.43 -3.03 -3.33
N LEU A 14 -33.93 -4.17 -2.84
CA LEU A 14 -32.49 -4.45 -2.74
C LEU A 14 -31.93 -5.08 -4.03
N ASP A 15 -32.18 -4.43 -5.18
CA ASP A 15 -31.70 -4.86 -6.50
C ASP A 15 -30.20 -4.57 -6.72
N PHE A 16 -29.67 -4.82 -7.92
CA PHE A 16 -28.25 -4.59 -8.27
C PHE A 16 -28.14 -3.47 -9.30
N PRO A 17 -28.36 -2.20 -8.88
CA PRO A 17 -28.36 -1.07 -9.79
C PRO A 17 -27.00 -0.92 -10.48
N ALA A 18 -26.99 -0.27 -11.65
CA ALA A 18 -25.80 -0.18 -12.50
C ALA A 18 -24.59 0.41 -11.75
N TRP A 19 -24.78 1.44 -10.93
CA TRP A 19 -23.70 2.04 -10.15
C TRP A 19 -23.04 1.03 -9.20
N LEU A 20 -23.82 0.14 -8.58
CA LEU A 20 -23.33 -0.85 -7.64
C LEU A 20 -22.47 -1.89 -8.37
N ARG A 21 -22.94 -2.37 -9.52
CA ARG A 21 -22.19 -3.31 -10.37
C ARG A 21 -20.91 -2.68 -10.91
N ILE A 22 -20.98 -1.45 -11.43
CA ILE A 22 -19.82 -0.73 -11.98
C ILE A 22 -18.76 -0.49 -10.90
N THR A 23 -19.15 0.06 -9.75
CA THR A 23 -18.23 0.32 -8.63
C THR A 23 -17.62 -0.97 -8.08
N HIS A 24 -18.36 -2.08 -8.10
CA HIS A 24 -17.83 -3.41 -7.77
C HIS A 24 -16.72 -3.87 -8.72
N PHE A 25 -16.90 -3.77 -10.04
CA PHE A 25 -15.84 -4.15 -11.00
C PHE A 25 -14.64 -3.20 -10.99
N ILE A 26 -14.88 -1.90 -10.80
CA ILE A 26 -13.78 -0.94 -10.56
C ILE A 26 -13.02 -1.36 -9.31
N ASN A 27 -13.71 -1.72 -8.23
CA ASN A 27 -13.08 -2.18 -7.00
C ASN A 27 -12.25 -3.46 -7.22
N PHE A 28 -12.78 -4.44 -7.97
CA PHE A 28 -12.05 -5.64 -8.34
C PHE A 28 -10.74 -5.31 -9.06
N LEU A 29 -10.79 -4.44 -10.09
CA LEU A 29 -9.61 -3.97 -10.80
C LEU A 29 -8.61 -3.26 -9.87
N MET A 30 -9.09 -2.35 -9.01
CA MET A 30 -8.23 -1.55 -8.13
C MET A 30 -7.56 -2.41 -7.04
N ILE A 31 -8.28 -3.32 -6.40
CA ILE A 31 -7.74 -4.18 -5.35
C ILE A 31 -6.58 -5.03 -5.88
N GLY A 32 -6.70 -5.60 -7.08
CA GLY A 32 -5.58 -6.35 -7.67
C GLY A 32 -4.36 -5.49 -7.97
N LEU A 33 -4.55 -4.26 -8.47
CA LEU A 33 -3.44 -3.32 -8.66
C LEU A 33 -2.79 -2.90 -7.33
N LEU A 34 -3.59 -2.67 -6.27
CA LEU A 34 -3.11 -2.35 -4.92
C LEU A 34 -2.31 -3.50 -4.31
N ILE A 35 -2.81 -4.75 -4.41
CA ILE A 35 -2.11 -5.93 -3.89
C ILE A 35 -0.78 -6.14 -4.64
N ARG A 36 -0.79 -6.07 -5.98
CA ARG A 36 0.41 -6.26 -6.80
C ARG A 36 1.47 -5.18 -6.56
N SER A 37 1.06 -3.92 -6.45
CA SER A 37 1.98 -2.83 -6.11
C SER A 37 2.43 -2.92 -4.65
N GLY A 38 1.55 -3.35 -3.74
CA GLY A 38 1.89 -3.63 -2.34
C GLY A 38 2.98 -4.69 -2.21
N TRP A 39 2.89 -5.78 -2.98
CA TRP A 39 3.96 -6.80 -3.03
C TRP A 39 5.30 -6.25 -3.51
N GLU A 40 5.31 -5.35 -4.50
CA GLU A 40 6.56 -4.70 -4.95
C GLU A 40 7.20 -3.87 -3.82
N VAL A 41 6.38 -3.16 -3.05
CA VAL A 41 6.86 -2.36 -1.91
C VAL A 41 7.28 -3.26 -0.74
N ILE A 42 6.60 -4.38 -0.48
CA ILE A 42 7.02 -5.35 0.54
C ILE A 42 8.35 -6.00 0.16
N ALA A 43 8.57 -6.27 -1.13
CA ALA A 43 9.77 -6.92 -1.62
C ALA A 43 11.04 -6.10 -1.38
N SER A 44 10.97 -4.78 -1.20
CA SER A 44 12.15 -3.97 -0.89
C SER A 44 12.65 -4.12 0.54
N HIS A 45 11.77 -4.51 1.46
CA HIS A 45 12.12 -4.80 2.83
C HIS A 45 11.16 -5.87 3.38
N PRO A 46 11.42 -7.15 3.07
CA PRO A 46 10.49 -8.27 3.29
C PRO A 46 10.41 -8.70 4.76
N ARG A 47 10.35 -7.76 5.70
CA ARG A 47 10.39 -7.97 7.16
C ARG A 47 9.41 -7.04 7.86
N PHE A 48 8.65 -7.51 8.84
CA PHE A 48 7.64 -6.72 9.56
C PHE A 48 7.92 -6.68 11.05
N TYR A 49 7.66 -5.52 11.68
CA TYR A 49 8.02 -5.23 13.06
C TYR A 49 6.88 -4.54 13.82
N TRP A 50 6.79 -4.79 15.13
CA TRP A 50 5.95 -4.03 16.05
C TRP A 50 6.69 -2.86 16.71
N ASN A 51 8.02 -2.87 16.64
CA ASN A 51 8.87 -1.78 17.12
C ASN A 51 9.30 -0.89 15.96
N ASN A 52 9.63 0.36 16.27
CA ASN A 52 10.00 1.34 15.25
C ASN A 52 11.46 1.21 14.76
N HIS A 53 12.29 0.48 15.50
CA HIS A 53 13.73 0.40 15.29
C HIS A 53 14.14 -0.55 14.16
N CYS A 54 13.25 -1.47 13.77
CA CYS A 54 13.55 -2.54 12.82
C CYS A 54 14.80 -3.33 13.25
N THR A 55 14.95 -3.59 14.54
CA THR A 55 16.13 -4.30 15.07
C THR A 55 16.16 -5.71 14.49
N PRO A 56 17.28 -6.14 13.88
CA PRO A 56 17.41 -7.50 13.39
C PRO A 56 17.09 -8.53 14.48
N GLY A 57 16.27 -9.53 14.14
CA GLY A 57 15.81 -10.56 15.08
C GLY A 57 14.52 -10.20 15.82
N SER A 58 14.04 -8.96 15.71
CA SER A 58 12.75 -8.53 16.30
C SER A 58 11.58 -8.56 15.31
N GLU A 59 11.80 -9.13 14.11
CA GLU A 59 10.74 -9.34 13.12
C GLU A 59 9.66 -10.28 13.68
N TRP A 60 8.37 -9.94 13.54
CA TRP A 60 7.29 -10.89 13.80
C TRP A 60 6.92 -11.71 12.56
N LEU A 61 7.25 -11.21 11.36
CA LEU A 61 7.07 -11.88 10.09
C LEU A 61 8.16 -11.47 9.10
N LYS A 62 8.66 -12.42 8.30
CA LYS A 62 9.61 -12.15 7.22
C LYS A 62 9.39 -13.08 6.02
N PHE A 63 9.60 -12.55 4.83
CA PHE A 63 9.53 -13.25 3.54
C PHE A 63 10.93 -13.47 2.93
N THR A 64 11.95 -13.52 3.78
CA THR A 64 13.34 -13.78 3.38
C THR A 64 14.01 -14.75 4.35
N LYS A 65 14.94 -15.55 3.82
CA LYS A 65 15.79 -16.47 4.58
C LYS A 65 17.08 -15.79 5.08
N ASP A 66 17.41 -14.61 4.54
CA ASP A 66 18.66 -13.93 4.84
C ASP A 66 18.75 -13.52 6.31
N LYS A 67 19.93 -13.73 6.88
CA LYS A 67 20.29 -13.23 8.21
C LYS A 67 20.99 -11.89 8.05
N VAL A 68 20.54 -10.88 8.78
CA VAL A 68 21.16 -9.56 8.79
C VAL A 68 22.42 -9.66 9.62
N SER A 69 23.58 -9.36 9.02
CA SER A 69 24.83 -9.24 9.77
C SER A 69 24.79 -7.96 10.62
N THR A 70 25.23 -8.07 11.87
CA THR A 70 25.41 -6.93 12.77
C THR A 70 26.77 -6.26 12.60
N VAL A 71 27.66 -6.84 11.79
CA VAL A 71 28.97 -6.27 11.48
C VAL A 71 28.77 -5.09 10.52
N PRO A 72 29.27 -3.88 10.86
CA PRO A 72 29.13 -2.72 10.00
C PRO A 72 29.65 -2.95 8.57
N GLY A 73 28.82 -2.68 7.58
CA GLY A 73 29.19 -2.76 6.15
C GLY A 73 28.98 -4.12 5.48
N GLU A 74 28.78 -5.21 6.24
CA GLU A 74 28.53 -6.53 5.64
C GLU A 74 27.12 -6.66 5.06
N TYR A 75 26.12 -6.06 5.71
CA TYR A 75 24.73 -6.10 5.29
C TYR A 75 24.16 -4.69 5.14
N THR A 76 23.57 -4.41 3.98
CA THR A 76 22.92 -3.15 3.67
C THR A 76 21.41 -3.34 3.48
N ALA A 77 20.64 -2.27 3.65
CA ALA A 77 19.20 -2.29 3.39
C ALA A 77 18.88 -2.72 1.94
N ARG A 78 19.78 -2.41 0.99
CA ARG A 78 19.66 -2.84 -0.40
C ARG A 78 19.85 -4.35 -0.60
N ASP A 79 20.61 -5.03 0.26
CA ASP A 79 20.78 -6.49 0.20
C ASP A 79 19.49 -7.23 0.62
N ASP A 80 18.59 -6.56 1.35
CA ASP A 80 17.29 -7.11 1.74
C ASP A 80 16.25 -7.05 0.60
N GLN A 81 16.51 -6.24 -0.43
CA GLN A 81 15.60 -6.07 -1.57
C GLN A 81 15.48 -7.36 -2.39
N ARG A 82 14.25 -7.67 -2.80
CA ARG A 82 13.91 -8.81 -3.65
C ARG A 82 13.34 -8.33 -4.97
N SER A 83 13.66 -9.08 -6.03
CA SER A 83 13.11 -8.87 -7.36
C SER A 83 11.99 -9.88 -7.59
N LEU A 84 10.74 -9.39 -7.64
CA LEU A 84 9.58 -10.21 -7.94
C LEU A 84 9.28 -10.22 -9.45
N SER A 85 8.57 -11.26 -9.90
CA SER A 85 8.08 -11.35 -11.27
C SER A 85 7.03 -10.26 -11.56
N PRO A 86 7.03 -9.64 -12.75
CA PRO A 86 5.97 -8.74 -13.21
C PRO A 86 4.58 -9.38 -13.28
N LEU A 87 4.47 -10.72 -13.16
CA LEU A 87 3.17 -11.40 -13.06
C LEU A 87 2.57 -11.30 -11.65
N ILE A 88 3.42 -11.23 -10.62
CA ILE A 88 3.03 -11.22 -9.20
C ILE A 88 2.97 -9.80 -8.65
N SER A 89 3.87 -8.93 -9.11
CA SER A 89 4.09 -7.59 -8.57
C SER A 89 3.96 -6.53 -9.66
N LEU A 90 3.62 -5.30 -9.26
CA LEU A 90 3.48 -4.16 -10.17
C LEU A 90 4.54 -3.10 -9.83
N PRO A 91 5.51 -2.82 -10.72
CA PRO A 91 5.75 -3.48 -12.01
C PRO A 91 6.64 -4.73 -11.92
N GLY A 92 7.23 -5.05 -10.77
CA GLY A 92 8.22 -6.11 -10.62
C GLY A 92 9.65 -5.67 -10.96
N LYS A 93 10.58 -6.62 -10.87
CA LYS A 93 12.03 -6.42 -11.12
C LYS A 93 12.71 -5.39 -10.21
N ALA A 94 12.28 -5.32 -8.95
CA ALA A 94 12.85 -4.45 -7.91
C ALA A 94 12.77 -2.94 -8.27
N GLN A 95 11.68 -2.55 -8.93
CA GLN A 95 11.37 -1.18 -9.35
C GLN A 95 10.46 -0.49 -8.32
N ILE A 96 10.93 -0.41 -7.08
CA ILE A 96 10.18 0.11 -5.93
C ILE A 96 9.59 1.50 -6.20
N GLY A 97 10.35 2.42 -6.81
CA GLY A 97 9.88 3.78 -7.08
C GLY A 97 8.62 3.82 -7.94
N LEU A 98 8.55 2.97 -8.97
CA LEU A 98 7.35 2.81 -9.80
C LEU A 98 6.23 2.07 -9.07
N GLY A 99 6.56 1.03 -8.29
CA GLY A 99 5.57 0.31 -7.49
C GLY A 99 4.80 1.23 -6.55
N ARG A 100 5.50 2.14 -5.86
CA ARG A 100 4.88 3.17 -5.02
C ARG A 100 4.02 4.16 -5.79
N ALA A 101 4.50 4.60 -6.96
CA ALA A 101 3.77 5.55 -7.79
C ALA A 101 2.44 4.92 -8.25
N TRP A 102 2.48 3.66 -8.69
CA TRP A 102 1.29 2.88 -9.01
C TRP A 102 0.38 2.71 -7.81
N HIS A 103 0.92 2.35 -6.65
CA HIS A 103 0.14 2.19 -5.43
C HIS A 103 -0.60 3.50 -5.07
N ALA A 104 0.08 4.64 -5.14
CA ALA A 104 -0.51 5.94 -4.86
C ALA A 104 -1.62 6.30 -5.87
N LEU A 105 -1.37 6.11 -7.18
CA LEU A 105 -2.38 6.36 -8.21
C LEU A 105 -3.62 5.49 -8.01
N THR A 106 -3.43 4.18 -7.83
CA THR A 106 -4.53 3.24 -7.60
C THR A 106 -5.28 3.57 -6.32
N THR A 107 -4.58 3.97 -5.25
CA THR A 107 -5.22 4.38 -3.99
C THR A 107 -6.15 5.57 -4.19
N ILE A 108 -5.74 6.58 -4.97
CA ILE A 108 -6.57 7.76 -5.26
C ILE A 108 -7.87 7.34 -5.95
N ILE A 109 -7.78 6.50 -6.98
CA ILE A 109 -8.93 6.02 -7.75
C ILE A 109 -9.82 5.14 -6.86
N TRP A 110 -9.22 4.25 -6.06
CA TRP A 110 -9.93 3.36 -5.15
C TRP A 110 -10.70 4.12 -4.07
N ILE A 111 -10.09 5.15 -3.45
CA ILE A 111 -10.77 6.01 -2.48
C ILE A 111 -11.92 6.77 -3.15
N ALA A 112 -11.71 7.35 -4.34
CA ALA A 112 -12.78 8.03 -5.07
C ALA A 112 -13.96 7.10 -5.39
N ASN A 113 -13.68 5.88 -5.87
CA ASN A 113 -14.70 4.85 -6.11
C ASN A 113 -15.42 4.45 -4.81
N GLY A 114 -14.69 4.29 -3.70
CA GLY A 114 -15.25 3.99 -2.39
C GLY A 114 -16.16 5.10 -1.87
N LEU A 115 -15.79 6.36 -2.05
CA LEU A 115 -16.62 7.51 -1.68
C LEU A 115 -17.93 7.53 -2.49
N VAL A 116 -17.87 7.28 -3.79
CA VAL A 116 -19.06 7.15 -4.65
C VAL A 116 -19.93 5.98 -4.17
N TYR A 117 -19.33 4.80 -3.96
CA TYR A 117 -20.03 3.60 -3.50
C TYR A 117 -20.75 3.85 -2.17
N VAL A 118 -20.04 4.32 -1.14
CA VAL A 118 -20.60 4.53 0.19
C VAL A 118 -21.68 5.61 0.17
N SER A 119 -21.46 6.71 -0.57
CA SER A 119 -22.45 7.79 -0.69
C SER A 119 -23.74 7.29 -1.33
N LEU A 120 -23.64 6.61 -2.47
CA LEU A 120 -24.81 6.05 -3.16
C LEU A 120 -25.50 4.97 -2.33
N LEU A 121 -24.73 4.14 -1.62
CA LEU A 121 -25.26 3.11 -0.74
C LEU A 121 -26.17 3.71 0.35
N PHE A 122 -25.79 4.83 0.96
CA PHE A 122 -26.64 5.51 1.95
C PHE A 122 -27.79 6.29 1.32
N ILE A 123 -27.53 7.07 0.27
CA ILE A 123 -28.53 7.91 -0.42
C ILE A 123 -29.68 7.06 -0.98
N THR A 124 -29.37 5.92 -1.58
CA THR A 124 -30.38 5.03 -2.19
C THR A 124 -31.02 4.07 -1.20
N GLY A 125 -30.61 4.09 0.07
CA GLY A 125 -31.10 3.16 1.10
C GLY A 125 -30.56 1.73 0.98
N GLN A 126 -29.68 1.47 0.00
CA GLN A 126 -29.08 0.17 -0.28
C GLN A 126 -28.15 -0.33 0.82
N TRP A 127 -27.75 0.52 1.77
CA TRP A 127 -26.97 0.17 2.96
C TRP A 127 -27.57 -0.98 3.78
N ARG A 128 -28.91 -1.14 3.76
CA ARG A 128 -29.64 -2.20 4.46
C ARG A 128 -29.20 -3.61 4.07
N ARG A 129 -28.64 -3.77 2.85
CA ARG A 129 -28.13 -5.05 2.37
C ARG A 129 -26.87 -5.52 3.11
N ILE A 130 -26.01 -4.59 3.55
CA ILE A 130 -24.71 -4.93 4.15
C ILE A 130 -24.57 -4.51 5.61
N VAL A 131 -25.38 -3.58 6.13
CA VAL A 131 -25.30 -3.17 7.54
C VAL A 131 -26.23 -4.04 8.38
N PRO A 132 -25.71 -4.79 9.37
CA PRO A 132 -26.55 -5.51 10.32
C PRO A 132 -27.39 -4.54 11.17
N THR A 133 -28.65 -4.88 11.38
CA THR A 133 -29.60 -4.08 12.18
C THR A 133 -30.22 -4.86 13.34
N SER A 134 -29.87 -6.15 13.49
CA SER A 134 -30.23 -7.00 14.62
C SER A 134 -29.00 -7.76 15.12
N TRP A 135 -29.01 -8.14 16.40
CA TRP A 135 -28.01 -9.00 17.02
C TRP A 135 -28.15 -10.48 16.62
N ASP A 136 -29.30 -10.88 16.05
CA ASP A 136 -29.54 -12.23 15.54
C ASP A 136 -28.58 -12.63 14.41
N ILE A 137 -27.94 -11.63 13.79
CA ILE A 137 -26.93 -11.84 12.75
C ILE A 137 -25.76 -12.73 13.21
N PHE A 138 -25.39 -12.69 14.50
CA PHE A 138 -24.27 -13.48 15.03
C PHE A 138 -24.60 -14.98 15.15
N PRO A 139 -25.69 -15.39 15.81
CA PRO A 139 -26.09 -16.79 15.81
C PRO A 139 -26.42 -17.32 14.40
N GLU A 140 -27.05 -16.52 13.54
CA GLU A 140 -27.31 -16.91 12.14
C GLU A 140 -26.00 -17.11 11.35
N ALA A 141 -25.04 -16.20 11.49
CA ALA A 141 -23.74 -16.34 10.83
C ALA A 141 -22.97 -17.58 11.34
N TRP A 142 -23.09 -17.91 12.63
CA TRP A 142 -22.52 -19.15 13.18
C TRP A 142 -23.14 -20.39 12.53
N GLN A 143 -24.45 -20.41 12.31
CA GLN A 143 -25.10 -21.49 11.58
C GLN A 143 -24.61 -21.59 10.13
N SER A 144 -24.49 -20.46 9.41
CA SER A 144 -23.86 -20.43 8.07
C SER A 144 -22.45 -21.02 8.08
N ILE A 145 -21.62 -20.67 9.08
CA ILE A 145 -20.27 -21.23 9.24
C ILE A 145 -20.32 -22.76 9.37
N GLN A 146 -21.23 -23.29 10.19
CA GLN A 146 -21.37 -24.75 10.38
C GLN A 146 -21.79 -25.45 9.08
N ILE A 147 -22.72 -24.87 8.32
CA ILE A 147 -23.17 -25.39 7.03
C ILE A 147 -21.99 -25.43 6.04
N TYR A 148 -21.27 -24.32 5.90
CA TYR A 148 -20.11 -24.26 5.00
C TYR A 148 -18.96 -25.19 5.44
N ALA A 149 -18.73 -25.32 6.75
CA ALA A 149 -17.73 -26.26 7.30
C ALA A 149 -18.11 -27.73 7.04
N GLY A 150 -19.41 -28.03 6.97
CA GLY A 150 -19.94 -29.31 6.52
C GLY A 150 -19.95 -29.51 5.00
N PHE A 151 -19.38 -28.57 4.23
CA PHE A 151 -19.41 -28.53 2.76
C PHE A 151 -20.83 -28.55 2.16
N GLN A 152 -21.80 -28.01 2.90
CA GLN A 152 -23.18 -27.87 2.46
C GLN A 152 -23.44 -26.45 1.94
N ILE A 153 -24.51 -26.31 1.17
CA ILE A 153 -24.93 -25.04 0.57
C ILE A 153 -26.20 -24.56 1.29
N PRO A 154 -26.21 -23.36 1.92
CA PRO A 154 -27.42 -22.81 2.53
C PRO A 154 -28.57 -22.66 1.52
N SER A 155 -29.81 -22.75 1.97
CA SER A 155 -30.97 -22.59 1.07
C SER A 155 -31.10 -21.14 0.55
N ILE A 156 -31.65 -20.98 -0.65
CA ILE A 156 -31.83 -19.66 -1.30
C ILE A 156 -32.79 -18.75 -0.51
N GLU A 157 -33.72 -19.32 0.24
CA GLU A 157 -34.73 -18.59 1.02
C GLU A 157 -34.09 -17.78 2.16
N HIS A 158 -32.99 -18.28 2.73
CA HIS A 158 -32.20 -17.57 3.74
C HIS A 158 -31.12 -16.66 3.14
N PHE A 159 -31.09 -16.54 1.80
CA PHE A 159 -30.02 -15.91 1.03
C PHE A 159 -30.41 -14.55 0.43
N GLN A 160 -31.41 -13.84 0.98
CA GLN A 160 -31.94 -12.62 0.34
C GLN A 160 -31.59 -11.31 1.08
N PRO A 161 -30.76 -10.41 0.51
CA PRO A 161 -29.92 -10.61 -0.67
C PRO A 161 -28.61 -11.37 -0.37
N TYR A 162 -28.29 -11.56 0.91
CA TYR A 162 -27.08 -12.24 1.39
C TYR A 162 -27.42 -13.00 2.66
N ASP A 163 -26.75 -14.14 2.89
CA ASP A 163 -26.82 -14.79 4.20
C ASP A 163 -26.08 -13.96 5.28
N ALA A 164 -26.31 -14.30 6.55
CA ALA A 164 -25.79 -13.55 7.69
C ALA A 164 -24.24 -13.46 7.72
N LEU A 165 -23.53 -14.54 7.36
CA LEU A 165 -22.07 -14.56 7.33
C LEU A 165 -21.54 -13.63 6.24
N GLN A 166 -22.12 -13.70 5.03
CA GLN A 166 -21.77 -12.79 3.94
C GLN A 166 -22.02 -11.33 4.31
N LYS A 167 -23.17 -11.02 4.91
CA LYS A 167 -23.50 -9.66 5.36
C LYS A 167 -22.47 -9.12 6.35
N LEU A 168 -22.07 -9.91 7.35
CA LEU A 168 -21.00 -9.53 8.29
C LEU A 168 -19.65 -9.31 7.60
N MET A 169 -19.29 -10.17 6.64
CA MET A 169 -18.05 -10.02 5.89
C MET A 169 -18.04 -8.76 5.03
N TYR A 170 -19.15 -8.46 4.33
CA TYR A 170 -19.27 -7.23 3.53
C TYR A 170 -19.25 -5.98 4.40
N PHE A 171 -19.95 -5.99 5.54
CA PHE A 171 -19.85 -4.92 6.53
C PHE A 171 -18.40 -4.68 6.95
N THR A 172 -17.70 -5.76 7.33
CA THR A 172 -16.32 -5.71 7.80
C THR A 172 -15.38 -5.17 6.72
N VAL A 173 -15.50 -5.66 5.48
CA VAL A 173 -14.69 -5.22 4.34
C VAL A 173 -14.87 -3.72 4.06
N VAL A 174 -16.12 -3.25 4.03
CA VAL A 174 -16.46 -1.88 3.61
C VAL A 174 -16.28 -0.87 4.74
N PHE A 175 -16.69 -1.19 5.97
CA PHE A 175 -16.76 -0.22 7.06
C PHE A 175 -15.70 -0.38 8.14
N ILE A 176 -14.91 -1.45 8.10
CA ILE A 176 -13.82 -1.68 9.09
C ILE A 176 -12.48 -1.72 8.37
N VAL A 177 -12.28 -2.69 7.48
CA VAL A 177 -10.97 -2.93 6.86
C VAL A 177 -10.61 -1.82 5.88
N ALA A 178 -11.54 -1.38 5.02
CA ALA A 178 -11.26 -0.28 4.08
C ALA A 178 -10.86 1.02 4.81
N PRO A 179 -11.63 1.52 5.80
CA PRO A 179 -11.22 2.68 6.60
C PRO A 179 -9.88 2.48 7.32
N LEU A 180 -9.61 1.29 7.87
CA LEU A 180 -8.33 0.98 8.50
C LEU A 180 -7.15 1.08 7.51
N MET A 181 -7.34 0.59 6.28
CA MET A 181 -6.33 0.66 5.23
C MET A 181 -6.08 2.10 4.77
N ILE A 182 -7.15 2.90 4.65
CA ILE A 182 -7.07 4.34 4.38
C ILE A 182 -6.35 5.07 5.53
N ALA A 183 -6.62 4.68 6.78
CA ALA A 183 -6.04 5.32 7.95
C ALA A 183 -4.54 4.98 8.14
N THR A 184 -4.13 3.75 7.83
CA THR A 184 -2.73 3.32 7.95
C THR A 184 -1.83 3.79 6.81
N GLY A 185 -2.37 3.94 5.59
CA GLY A 185 -1.62 4.35 4.40
C GLY A 185 -0.79 5.64 4.56
N PRO A 186 -1.35 6.77 5.05
CA PRO A 186 -0.64 8.04 5.21
C PRO A 186 0.61 7.95 6.10
N ILE A 187 0.67 7.00 7.04
CA ILE A 187 1.82 6.81 7.94
C ILE A 187 3.06 6.29 7.18
N MET A 188 2.86 5.74 5.98
CA MET A 188 3.96 5.33 5.12
C MET A 188 4.62 6.53 4.41
N SER A 189 3.97 7.71 4.39
CA SER A 189 4.50 8.94 3.81
C SER A 189 5.35 9.74 4.81
N PRO A 190 6.65 9.98 4.53
CA PRO A 190 7.50 10.78 5.42
C PRO A 190 7.01 12.22 5.56
N ALA A 191 6.50 12.82 4.49
CA ALA A 191 5.96 14.18 4.52
C ALA A 191 4.78 14.28 5.50
N PHE A 192 3.85 13.32 5.44
CA PHE A 192 2.70 13.27 6.32
C PHE A 192 3.11 13.05 7.79
N CYS A 193 4.01 12.09 8.05
CA CYS A 193 4.54 11.83 9.40
C CYS A 193 5.26 13.05 9.98
N GLY A 194 6.03 13.76 9.13
CA GLY A 194 6.70 14.99 9.50
C GLY A 194 5.74 16.09 9.95
N ARG A 195 4.59 16.20 9.27
CA ARG A 195 3.56 17.19 9.60
C ARG A 195 2.70 16.79 10.80
N PHE A 196 2.37 15.50 10.93
CA PHE A 196 1.40 14.97 11.91
C PHE A 196 1.98 13.86 12.80
N PRO A 197 3.01 14.15 13.64
CA PRO A 197 3.66 13.11 14.45
C PRO A 197 2.73 12.45 15.48
N ARG A 198 1.67 13.14 15.94
CA ARG A 198 0.68 12.55 16.86
C ARG A 198 -0.16 11.44 16.20
N TYR A 199 -0.41 11.55 14.90
CA TYR A 199 -1.18 10.55 14.15
C TYR A 199 -0.41 9.22 14.09
N VAL A 200 0.91 9.27 13.96
CA VAL A 200 1.77 8.08 14.00
C VAL A 200 1.65 7.35 15.33
N ARG A 201 1.50 8.08 16.45
CA ARG A 201 1.35 7.50 17.79
C ARG A 201 0.02 6.77 17.99
N LEU A 202 -1.04 7.11 17.24
CA LEU A 202 -2.31 6.37 17.28
C LEU A 202 -2.12 4.89 16.93
N PHE A 203 -1.20 4.61 16.00
CA PHE A 203 -0.83 3.27 15.59
C PHE A 203 0.45 2.80 16.27
N ARG A 204 0.79 3.35 17.44
CA ARG A 204 2.05 3.15 18.19
C ARG A 204 3.29 3.69 17.48
N ASN A 205 3.57 3.22 16.27
CA ASN A 205 4.70 3.66 15.45
C ASN A 205 4.48 3.31 13.96
N ARG A 206 5.43 3.71 13.12
CA ARG A 206 5.36 3.51 11.66
C ARG A 206 5.39 2.03 11.25
N GLN A 207 6.21 1.21 11.88
CA GLN A 207 6.31 -0.22 11.54
C GLN A 207 5.07 -1.00 11.97
N THR A 208 4.45 -0.62 13.08
CA THR A 208 3.18 -1.17 13.54
C THR A 208 2.08 -0.84 12.53
N ALA A 209 1.95 0.42 12.10
CA ALA A 209 0.99 0.81 11.07
C ALA A 209 1.17 0.02 9.77
N ARG A 210 2.43 -0.20 9.37
CA ARG A 210 2.76 -1.02 8.21
C ARG A 210 2.40 -2.50 8.39
N SER A 211 2.64 -3.06 9.57
CA SER A 211 2.24 -4.44 9.90
C SER A 211 0.72 -4.61 9.85
N ILE A 212 -0.03 -3.67 10.41
CA ILE A 212 -1.50 -3.63 10.34
C ILE A 212 -1.97 -3.52 8.89
N HIS A 213 -1.36 -2.65 8.10
CA HIS A 213 -1.70 -2.49 6.69
C HIS A 213 -1.45 -3.79 5.89
N PHE A 214 -0.34 -4.49 6.16
CA PHE A 214 -0.10 -5.80 5.57
C PHE A 214 -1.13 -6.84 6.00
N LEU A 215 -1.53 -6.87 7.28
CA LEU A 215 -2.60 -7.76 7.74
C LEU A 215 -3.93 -7.46 7.05
N GLY A 216 -4.25 -6.19 6.80
CA GLY A 216 -5.43 -5.81 6.01
C GLY A 216 -5.34 -6.25 4.54
N MET A 217 -4.15 -6.15 3.92
CA MET A 217 -3.90 -6.71 2.58
C MET A 217 -4.08 -8.24 2.57
N ALA A 218 -3.53 -8.94 3.56
CA ALA A 218 -3.65 -10.40 3.70
C ALA A 218 -5.12 -10.81 3.88
N PHE A 219 -5.88 -10.08 4.70
CA PHE A 219 -7.32 -10.24 4.84
C PHE A 219 -8.04 -10.06 3.49
N TYR A 220 -7.72 -9.01 2.72
CA TYR A 220 -8.31 -8.83 1.39
C TYR A 220 -8.00 -9.99 0.45
N CYS A 221 -6.78 -10.51 0.43
CA CYS A 221 -6.44 -11.68 -0.37
C CYS A 221 -7.32 -12.89 -0.02
N VAL A 222 -7.41 -13.23 1.26
CA VAL A 222 -8.23 -14.37 1.74
C VAL A 222 -9.72 -14.13 1.43
N PHE A 223 -10.23 -12.94 1.75
CA PHE A 223 -11.61 -12.55 1.46
C PHE A 223 -11.91 -12.67 -0.03
N THR A 224 -11.08 -12.13 -0.92
CA THR A 224 -11.31 -12.19 -2.37
C THR A 224 -11.33 -13.63 -2.88
N ILE A 225 -10.41 -14.48 -2.45
CA ILE A 225 -10.38 -15.89 -2.85
C ILE A 225 -11.66 -16.59 -2.40
N MET A 226 -12.02 -16.46 -1.12
CA MET A 226 -13.22 -17.08 -0.56
C MET A 226 -14.50 -16.53 -1.21
N HIS A 227 -14.60 -15.22 -1.38
CA HIS A 227 -15.74 -14.56 -1.99
C HIS A 227 -15.97 -15.02 -3.43
N VAL A 228 -14.92 -15.04 -4.26
CA VAL A 228 -15.03 -15.51 -5.65
C VAL A 228 -15.38 -17.00 -5.70
N ALA A 229 -14.81 -17.82 -4.83
CA ALA A 229 -15.18 -19.24 -4.74
C ALA A 229 -16.67 -19.42 -4.40
N LEU A 230 -17.18 -18.70 -3.39
CA LEU A 230 -18.60 -18.78 -3.02
C LEU A 230 -19.51 -18.28 -4.13
N VAL A 231 -19.13 -17.24 -4.89
CA VAL A 231 -19.90 -16.78 -6.06
C VAL A 231 -20.10 -17.89 -7.11
N LEU A 232 -19.08 -18.74 -7.30
CA LEU A 232 -19.08 -19.80 -8.32
C LEU A 232 -19.67 -21.13 -7.81
N ILE A 233 -19.68 -21.36 -6.50
CA ILE A 233 -20.10 -22.63 -5.89
C ILE A 233 -21.52 -22.54 -5.32
N VAL A 234 -21.84 -21.46 -4.60
CA VAL A 234 -23.12 -21.28 -3.91
C VAL A 234 -24.08 -20.60 -4.84
N HIS A 235 -25.10 -21.30 -5.35
CA HIS A 235 -26.14 -20.74 -6.22
C HIS A 235 -25.58 -19.85 -7.36
N PRO A 236 -24.71 -20.39 -8.24
CA PRO A 236 -24.02 -19.59 -9.26
C PRO A 236 -24.98 -18.89 -10.23
N GLN A 237 -26.12 -19.53 -10.55
CA GLN A 237 -27.18 -18.94 -11.36
C GLN A 237 -27.75 -17.67 -10.73
N TYR A 238 -27.94 -17.69 -9.40
CA TYR A 238 -28.36 -16.52 -8.66
C TYR A 238 -27.27 -15.45 -8.65
N ASN A 239 -26.06 -15.77 -8.19
CA ASN A 239 -25.02 -14.75 -8.00
C ASN A 239 -24.58 -14.07 -9.30
N ILE A 240 -24.34 -14.84 -10.35
CA ILE A 240 -23.84 -14.32 -11.62
C ILE A 240 -24.90 -13.48 -12.32
N ALA A 241 -26.17 -13.90 -12.30
CA ALA A 241 -27.27 -13.16 -12.93
C ALA A 241 -27.50 -11.79 -12.28
N HIS A 242 -27.51 -11.73 -10.94
CA HIS A 242 -27.65 -10.47 -10.21
C HIS A 242 -26.47 -9.53 -10.48
N MET A 243 -25.24 -10.05 -10.38
CA MET A 243 -24.03 -9.26 -10.57
C MET A 243 -23.86 -8.74 -12.00
N MET A 244 -24.27 -9.51 -13.02
CA MET A 244 -24.02 -9.14 -14.43
C MET A 244 -25.19 -8.44 -15.08
N LEU A 245 -26.42 -8.90 -14.82
CA LEU A 245 -27.62 -8.47 -15.55
C LEU A 245 -28.63 -7.71 -14.70
N ASN A 246 -28.48 -7.68 -13.36
CA ASN A 246 -29.52 -7.18 -12.44
C ASN A 246 -30.86 -7.91 -12.63
N LYS A 247 -30.83 -9.25 -12.69
CA LYS A 247 -32.02 -10.09 -12.85
C LYS A 247 -32.08 -11.18 -11.78
N ASN A 248 -33.30 -11.52 -11.35
CA ASN A 248 -33.53 -12.65 -10.46
C ASN A 248 -33.30 -13.98 -11.21
N TYR A 249 -32.86 -15.01 -10.47
CA TYR A 249 -32.58 -16.33 -11.06
C TYR A 249 -33.84 -17.00 -11.66
N ASN A 250 -35.02 -16.70 -11.12
CA ASN A 250 -36.31 -17.19 -11.63
C ASN A 250 -36.76 -16.49 -12.92
N GLU A 251 -36.09 -15.41 -13.32
CA GLU A 251 -36.49 -14.57 -14.46
C GLU A 251 -35.53 -14.68 -15.65
N ILE A 252 -34.49 -15.52 -15.54
CA ILE A 252 -33.49 -15.72 -16.59
C ILE A 252 -33.68 -17.06 -17.29
N ASP A 253 -33.63 -17.02 -18.62
CA ASP A 253 -33.53 -18.23 -19.44
C ASP A 253 -32.06 -18.68 -19.59
N ALA A 254 -31.84 -19.83 -20.22
CA ALA A 254 -30.51 -20.39 -20.44
C ALA A 254 -29.60 -19.46 -21.29
N ALA A 255 -30.16 -18.70 -22.23
CA ALA A 255 -29.40 -17.80 -23.09
C ALA A 255 -28.92 -16.56 -22.31
N GLN A 256 -29.79 -16.01 -21.45
CA GLN A 256 -29.45 -14.89 -20.57
C GLN A 256 -28.43 -15.31 -19.51
N PHE A 257 -28.53 -16.53 -18.97
CA PHE A 257 -27.50 -17.05 -18.08
C PHE A 257 -26.14 -17.20 -18.80
N ALA A 258 -26.13 -17.76 -20.01
CA ALA A 258 -24.92 -17.88 -20.82
C ALA A 258 -24.32 -16.51 -21.15
N GLN A 259 -25.15 -15.49 -21.44
CA GLN A 259 -24.71 -14.10 -21.61
C GLN A 259 -24.04 -13.57 -20.33
N ALA A 260 -24.65 -13.78 -19.16
CA ALA A 260 -24.10 -13.35 -17.87
C ALA A 260 -22.72 -13.98 -17.59
N VAL A 261 -22.58 -15.29 -17.83
CA VAL A 261 -21.30 -16.01 -17.70
C VAL A 261 -20.27 -15.47 -18.70
N THR A 262 -20.67 -15.21 -19.94
CA THR A 262 -19.77 -14.64 -20.96
C THR A 262 -19.26 -13.27 -20.54
N MET A 263 -20.15 -12.39 -20.05
CA MET A 263 -19.78 -11.08 -19.52
C MET A 263 -18.81 -11.18 -18.34
N LEU A 264 -19.03 -12.14 -17.42
CA LEU A 264 -18.11 -12.41 -16.32
C LEU A 264 -16.71 -12.78 -16.83
N ILE A 265 -16.62 -13.76 -17.73
CA ILE A 265 -15.35 -14.25 -18.28
C ILE A 265 -14.62 -13.13 -19.01
N VAL A 266 -15.30 -12.38 -19.88
CA VAL A 266 -14.72 -11.24 -20.60
C VAL A 266 -14.23 -10.18 -19.61
N GLY A 267 -15.04 -9.83 -18.60
CA GLY A 267 -14.65 -8.87 -17.57
C GLY A 267 -13.40 -9.29 -16.80
N VAL A 268 -13.31 -10.56 -16.39
CA VAL A 268 -12.13 -11.13 -15.72
C VAL A 268 -10.91 -11.09 -16.64
N VAL A 269 -11.04 -11.51 -17.90
CA VAL A 269 -9.95 -11.48 -18.88
C VAL A 269 -9.43 -10.05 -19.09
N VAL A 270 -10.33 -9.08 -19.22
CA VAL A 270 -9.96 -7.67 -19.35
C VAL A 270 -9.21 -7.18 -18.11
N VAL A 271 -9.69 -7.48 -16.91
CA VAL A 271 -9.03 -7.08 -15.67
C VAL A 271 -7.63 -7.68 -15.56
N LEU A 272 -7.48 -8.98 -15.84
CA LEU A 272 -6.19 -9.66 -15.84
C LEU A 272 -5.23 -9.06 -16.89
N ALA A 273 -5.75 -8.77 -18.10
CA ALA A 273 -4.98 -8.12 -19.15
C ALA A 273 -4.53 -6.71 -18.75
N VAL A 274 -5.35 -5.94 -18.03
CA VAL A 274 -4.96 -4.62 -17.50
C VAL A 274 -3.86 -4.78 -16.43
N TRP A 275 -3.98 -5.71 -15.49
CA TRP A 275 -2.96 -5.91 -14.46
C TRP A 275 -1.60 -6.33 -15.03
N ILE A 276 -1.61 -7.30 -15.93
CA ILE A 276 -0.41 -7.78 -16.63
C ILE A 276 0.12 -6.64 -17.52
N GLY A 277 -0.74 -6.05 -18.33
CA GLY A 277 -0.44 -4.94 -19.23
C GLY A 277 0.22 -3.77 -18.53
N ALA A 278 -0.28 -3.33 -17.37
CA ALA A 278 0.31 -2.25 -16.57
C ALA A 278 1.76 -2.55 -16.16
N SER A 279 2.06 -3.80 -15.81
CA SER A 279 3.40 -4.22 -15.41
C SER A 279 4.37 -4.22 -16.59
N TYR A 280 3.98 -4.83 -17.71
CA TYR A 280 4.82 -4.88 -18.91
C TYR A 280 4.95 -3.52 -19.62
N TRP A 281 3.89 -2.71 -19.64
CA TRP A 281 3.93 -1.34 -20.13
C TRP A 281 4.93 -0.50 -19.34
N SER A 282 4.96 -0.65 -18.01
CA SER A 282 5.91 0.06 -17.16
C SER A 282 7.37 -0.26 -17.49
N HIS A 283 7.66 -1.48 -17.96
CA HIS A 283 9.01 -1.90 -18.35
C HIS A 283 9.43 -1.48 -19.75
N ARG A 284 8.50 -1.06 -20.62
CA ARG A 284 8.85 -0.59 -21.98
C ARG A 284 9.64 0.71 -21.93
N ASP A 285 9.19 1.64 -21.09
CA ASP A 285 9.89 2.89 -20.80
C ASP A 285 9.62 3.28 -19.35
N LEU A 286 10.62 3.02 -18.49
CA LEU A 286 10.54 3.30 -17.05
C LEU A 286 10.38 4.79 -16.77
N ARG A 287 10.99 5.66 -17.59
CA ARG A 287 10.96 7.10 -17.38
C ARG A 287 9.60 7.66 -17.76
N PHE A 288 9.07 7.25 -18.91
CA PHE A 288 7.73 7.62 -19.33
C PHE A 288 6.67 7.11 -18.35
N ALA A 289 6.75 5.85 -17.93
CA ALA A 289 5.83 5.29 -16.94
C ALA A 289 5.87 6.09 -15.63
N GLN A 290 7.07 6.46 -15.17
CA GLN A 290 7.23 7.29 -13.98
C GLN A 290 6.58 8.66 -14.15
N THR A 291 6.89 9.40 -15.23
CA THR A 291 6.35 10.75 -15.43
C THR A 291 4.84 10.74 -15.63
N PHE A 292 4.32 9.73 -16.33
CA PHE A 292 2.88 9.54 -16.55
C PHE A 292 2.15 9.30 -15.23
N VAL A 293 2.54 8.27 -14.48
CA VAL A 293 1.88 7.92 -13.21
C VAL A 293 2.02 9.06 -12.20
N TRP A 294 3.20 9.67 -12.11
CA TRP A 294 3.45 10.80 -11.22
C TRP A 294 2.62 12.03 -11.60
N GLY A 295 2.50 12.34 -12.90
CA GLY A 295 1.66 13.41 -13.41
C GLY A 295 0.20 13.24 -13.05
N LEU A 296 -0.34 12.02 -13.17
CA LEU A 296 -1.72 11.72 -12.77
C LEU A 296 -1.96 11.91 -11.27
N THR A 297 -0.97 11.65 -10.42
CA THR A 297 -1.08 11.90 -8.97
C THR A 297 -0.89 13.36 -8.58
N GLN A 298 -0.37 14.21 -9.48
CA GLN A 298 0.07 15.56 -9.16
C GLN A 298 -1.03 16.49 -8.63
N PRO A 299 -2.27 16.52 -9.18
CA PRO A 299 -3.32 17.40 -8.66
C PRO A 299 -3.65 17.10 -7.19
N VAL A 300 -3.75 15.82 -6.85
CA VAL A 300 -4.02 15.37 -5.47
C VAL A 300 -2.84 15.68 -4.56
N ARG A 301 -1.61 15.41 -5.01
CA ARG A 301 -0.40 15.73 -4.26
C ARG A 301 -0.27 17.24 -4.00
N ASN A 302 -0.53 18.08 -4.99
CA ASN A 302 -0.52 19.53 -4.86
C ASN A 302 -1.52 20.04 -3.82
N LEU A 303 -2.69 19.40 -3.73
CA LEU A 303 -3.74 19.76 -2.78
C LEU A 303 -3.40 19.31 -1.34
N PHE A 304 -2.87 18.09 -1.18
CA PHE A 304 -2.77 17.46 0.15
C PHE A 304 -1.35 17.30 0.71
N LEU A 305 -0.32 17.12 -0.14
CA LEU A 305 1.02 16.70 0.29
C LEU A 305 2.13 17.71 -0.03
N ASP A 306 2.10 18.41 -1.16
CA ASP A 306 3.23 19.25 -1.57
C ASP A 306 3.26 20.60 -0.81
N ARG A 307 2.16 20.93 -0.10
CA ARG A 307 2.03 22.14 0.73
C ARG A 307 2.29 21.91 2.23
N ILE A 308 2.60 20.67 2.65
CA ILE A 308 2.85 20.38 4.07
C ILE A 308 4.34 20.49 4.40
N SER A 309 4.66 21.30 5.41
CA SER A 309 6.00 21.37 6.02
C SER A 309 6.10 20.47 7.25
N SER A 310 7.28 19.90 7.50
CA SER A 310 7.54 19.14 8.72
C SER A 310 7.46 20.04 9.96
N ARG A 311 6.87 19.51 11.03
CA ARG A 311 6.79 20.15 12.35
C ARG A 311 7.62 19.40 13.39
N GLN A 312 8.43 18.42 12.97
CA GLN A 312 9.10 17.51 13.90
C GLN A 312 10.16 18.20 14.75
N VAL A 313 10.99 19.05 14.14
CA VAL A 313 12.07 19.80 14.81
C VAL A 313 11.48 20.76 15.84
N LYS A 314 10.51 21.61 15.42
CA LYS A 314 9.81 22.55 16.32
C LYS A 314 9.15 21.87 17.52
N LYS A 315 8.76 20.61 17.38
CA LYS A 315 8.08 19.85 18.44
C LYS A 315 9.00 18.95 19.26
N GLN A 316 10.31 18.96 19.00
CA GLN A 316 11.28 18.03 19.61
C GLN A 316 10.72 16.60 19.65
N THR A 317 10.24 16.13 18.49
CA THR A 317 9.46 14.89 18.41
C THR A 317 10.23 13.65 18.89
N PHE A 318 11.56 13.68 18.80
CA PHE A 318 12.43 12.56 19.11
C PHE A 318 13.38 12.92 20.25
N THR A 319 13.66 11.92 21.09
CA THR A 319 14.52 11.98 22.27
C THR A 319 15.63 10.94 22.17
N ASP A 320 16.59 10.94 23.10
CA ASP A 320 17.65 9.94 23.13
C ASP A 320 17.11 8.49 23.24
N ALA A 321 15.94 8.31 23.86
CA ALA A 321 15.27 7.00 23.96
C ALA A 321 14.78 6.46 22.61
N ASP A 322 14.64 7.32 21.59
CA ASP A 322 14.20 6.92 20.25
C ASP A 322 15.36 6.46 19.36
N ILE A 323 16.61 6.59 19.82
CA ILE A 323 17.80 6.18 19.06
C ILE A 323 17.78 4.68 18.82
N SER A 324 17.85 4.29 17.55
CA SER A 324 17.85 2.88 17.16
C SER A 324 19.12 2.19 17.65
N PRO A 325 19.03 0.99 18.25
CA PRO A 325 20.20 0.20 18.63
C PRO A 325 20.94 -0.38 17.42
N PHE A 326 20.30 -0.42 16.25
CA PHE A 326 20.90 -0.92 15.01
C PHE A 326 20.72 0.07 13.87
N HIS A 327 21.81 0.32 13.12
CA HIS A 327 21.79 1.21 11.97
C HIS A 327 21.78 0.41 10.66
N TRP A 328 20.67 0.52 9.93
CA TRP A 328 20.56 0.04 8.55
C TRP A 328 21.32 0.97 7.59
N VAL A 329 22.51 0.55 7.14
CA VAL A 329 23.28 1.23 6.09
C VAL A 329 22.55 1.04 4.76
N ASN A 330 22.32 2.11 3.99
CA ASN A 330 21.49 2.05 2.79
C ASN A 330 22.16 1.25 1.66
N THR A 331 23.41 1.60 1.34
CA THR A 331 24.20 0.99 0.26
C THR A 331 25.65 0.85 0.67
N ARG A 332 26.40 0.06 -0.09
CA ARG A 332 27.86 -0.04 0.06
C ARG A 332 28.53 1.26 -0.39
N PRO A 333 29.75 1.55 0.09
CA PRO A 333 30.63 2.54 -0.53
C PRO A 333 30.76 2.34 -2.05
N PRO A 334 31.00 3.40 -2.84
CA PRO A 334 31.19 3.27 -4.27
C PRO A 334 32.41 2.39 -4.57
N THR A 335 32.27 1.52 -5.55
CA THR A 335 33.40 0.76 -6.12
C THR A 335 34.38 1.71 -6.82
N GLU A 336 35.59 1.24 -7.09
CA GLU A 336 36.60 2.01 -7.82
C GLU A 336 36.09 2.50 -9.18
N ARG A 337 35.29 1.67 -9.86
CA ARG A 337 34.65 2.03 -11.12
C ARG A 337 33.56 3.10 -10.97
N GLU A 338 32.88 3.16 -9.83
CA GLU A 338 31.82 4.13 -9.57
C GLU A 338 32.38 5.49 -9.12
N SER A 339 33.48 5.50 -8.36
CA SER A 339 34.18 6.74 -7.97
C SER A 339 35.61 6.49 -7.48
N THR A 340 36.59 6.64 -8.38
CA THR A 340 38.02 6.68 -8.03
C THR A 340 38.33 7.79 -7.03
N GLU A 341 37.73 8.97 -7.21
CA GLU A 341 37.95 10.12 -6.32
C GLU A 341 37.56 9.80 -4.88
N TRP A 342 36.36 9.24 -4.67
CA TRP A 342 35.90 8.90 -3.33
C TRP A 342 36.77 7.83 -2.67
N ASN A 343 37.21 6.81 -3.44
CA ASN A 343 38.08 5.76 -2.91
C ASN A 343 39.46 6.29 -2.54
N ARG A 344 40.07 7.14 -3.37
CA ARG A 344 41.33 7.84 -3.05
C ARG A 344 41.20 8.69 -1.79
N LEU A 345 40.12 9.47 -1.69
CA LEU A 345 39.84 10.29 -0.50
C LEU A 345 39.70 9.40 0.75
N ARG A 346 38.96 8.29 0.66
CA ARG A 346 38.82 7.35 1.78
C ARG A 346 40.16 6.77 2.22
N GLU A 347 41.03 6.38 1.29
CA GLU A 347 42.36 5.81 1.59
C GLU A 347 43.27 6.79 2.32
N GLN A 348 43.04 8.09 2.12
CA GLN A 348 43.78 9.17 2.76
C GLN A 348 42.98 9.82 3.90
N ASP A 349 42.01 9.11 4.49
CA ASP A 349 41.15 9.61 5.58
C ASP A 349 40.51 10.98 5.31
N PHE A 350 40.21 11.25 4.04
CA PHE A 350 39.60 12.47 3.52
C PHE A 350 40.40 13.75 3.80
N VAL A 351 41.72 13.67 4.04
CA VAL A 351 42.58 14.85 4.26
C VAL A 351 42.56 15.83 3.09
N ASP A 352 42.43 15.30 1.87
CA ASP A 352 42.37 16.08 0.64
C ASP A 352 40.93 16.52 0.28
N TYR A 353 39.92 16.14 1.06
CA TYR A 353 38.55 16.55 0.78
C TYR A 353 38.43 18.07 0.92
N ARG A 354 37.75 18.68 -0.06
CA ARG A 354 37.42 20.10 -0.07
C ARG A 354 35.94 20.26 -0.40
N LEU A 355 35.21 20.99 0.45
CA LEU A 355 33.86 21.46 0.14
C LEU A 355 33.97 22.84 -0.51
N GLU A 356 33.74 22.88 -1.82
CA GLU A 356 33.69 24.12 -2.58
C GLU A 356 32.34 24.83 -2.37
N LEU A 357 32.38 26.00 -1.74
CA LEU A 357 31.25 26.91 -1.58
C LEU A 357 31.35 28.02 -2.63
N GLY A 358 30.45 28.02 -3.61
CA GLY A 358 30.39 29.02 -4.67
C GLY A 358 28.94 29.39 -5.04
N GLY A 359 28.77 30.22 -6.08
CA GLY A 359 27.45 30.65 -6.56
C GLY A 359 26.91 31.88 -5.81
N LEU A 360 25.71 31.78 -5.22
CA LEU A 360 25.04 32.87 -4.49
C LEU A 360 25.59 33.04 -3.05
N VAL A 361 26.92 33.00 -2.91
CA VAL A 361 27.62 33.27 -1.64
C VAL A 361 28.37 34.58 -1.76
N LYS A 362 28.42 35.35 -0.67
CA LYS A 362 29.14 36.65 -0.65
C LYS A 362 30.63 36.47 -0.93
N GLU A 363 31.22 35.41 -0.39
CA GLU A 363 32.63 35.07 -0.53
C GLU A 363 32.74 33.56 -0.80
N PRO A 364 33.22 33.16 -1.99
CA PRO A 364 33.53 31.76 -2.27
C PRO A 364 34.61 31.23 -1.31
N LYS A 365 34.46 29.98 -0.87
CA LYS A 365 35.40 29.33 0.06
C LYS A 365 35.59 27.87 -0.32
N SER A 366 36.81 27.37 -0.17
CA SER A 366 37.13 25.95 -0.20
C SER A 366 37.42 25.51 1.23
N LEU A 367 36.57 24.66 1.81
CA LEU A 367 36.68 24.25 3.21
C LEU A 367 37.20 22.82 3.31
N SER A 368 38.26 22.62 4.09
CA SER A 368 38.72 21.27 4.48
C SER A 368 37.76 20.63 5.48
N ILE A 369 37.94 19.33 5.75
CA ILE A 369 37.21 18.66 6.84
C ILE A 369 37.47 19.35 8.19
N ASP A 370 38.70 19.81 8.46
CA ASP A 370 39.03 20.43 9.74
C ASP A 370 38.43 21.83 9.86
N ASP A 371 38.38 22.60 8.77
CA ASP A 371 37.64 23.86 8.74
C ASP A 371 36.17 23.62 9.08
N LEU A 372 35.56 22.62 8.45
CA LEU A 372 34.17 22.28 8.74
C LEU A 372 33.98 21.82 10.20
N LYS A 373 34.95 21.12 10.82
CA LYS A 373 34.89 20.73 12.26
C LYS A 373 34.93 21.96 13.17
N SER A 374 35.61 23.02 12.72
CA SER A 374 35.79 24.26 13.49
C SER A 374 34.56 25.18 13.49
N LEU A 375 33.63 25.02 12.53
CA LEU A 375 32.42 25.87 12.39
C LEU A 375 31.37 25.70 13.50
N GLY A 376 31.65 24.88 14.52
CA GLY A 376 30.73 24.58 15.63
C GLY A 376 29.89 23.33 15.38
N LYS A 377 29.31 22.78 16.45
CA LYS A 377 28.52 21.54 16.42
C LYS A 377 27.10 21.77 16.90
N GLU A 378 26.12 21.51 16.02
CA GLU A 378 24.73 21.35 16.42
C GLU A 378 24.39 19.85 16.40
N VAL A 379 23.78 19.36 17.48
CA VAL A 379 23.33 17.97 17.60
C VAL A 379 21.81 17.95 17.59
N ASN A 380 21.25 17.20 16.64
CA ASN A 380 19.82 16.95 16.59
C ASN A 380 19.54 15.46 16.45
N ILE A 381 18.36 15.07 16.94
CA ILE A 381 17.85 13.71 16.86
C ILE A 381 16.79 13.69 15.76
N THR A 382 17.12 13.10 14.62
CA THR A 382 16.28 13.15 13.42
C THR A 382 16.07 11.76 12.85
N MET A 383 14.82 11.34 12.70
CA MET A 383 14.46 10.13 11.95
C MET A 383 14.78 10.30 10.46
N HIS A 384 15.83 9.64 9.98
CA HIS A 384 16.01 9.46 8.55
C HIS A 384 14.99 8.44 8.04
N THR A 385 14.41 8.66 6.87
CA THR A 385 13.59 7.68 6.16
C THR A 385 14.10 7.60 4.74
N CYS A 386 14.77 6.50 4.37
CA CYS A 386 15.23 6.32 3.00
C CYS A 386 14.08 5.81 2.12
N MET A 387 13.91 6.40 0.94
CA MET A 387 12.79 6.10 0.03
C MET A 387 13.24 5.46 -1.30
N GLN A 388 14.52 5.12 -1.45
CA GLN A 388 15.12 4.85 -2.77
C GLN A 388 15.83 3.50 -2.87
N GLY A 389 15.21 2.59 -3.62
CA GLY A 389 15.87 1.51 -4.36
C GLY A 389 16.08 1.89 -5.84
N GLY A 390 16.67 3.06 -6.11
CA GLY A 390 16.98 3.50 -7.48
C GLY A 390 18.29 2.93 -8.04
N ARG A 391 18.31 2.67 -9.35
CA ARG A 391 19.52 2.57 -10.20
C ARG A 391 19.85 3.97 -10.76
N ALA A 392 21.12 4.19 -11.03
CA ALA A 392 21.70 5.43 -11.56
C ALA A 392 20.96 5.98 -12.80
N SER A 393 20.88 7.32 -12.88
CA SER A 393 20.52 8.05 -14.10
C SER A 393 21.76 8.17 -15.01
N PRO A 394 21.62 8.14 -16.36
CA PRO A 394 22.74 8.35 -17.29
C PRO A 394 23.39 9.74 -17.20
N ASN A 395 22.77 10.69 -16.48
CA ASN A 395 23.24 12.07 -16.39
C ASN A 395 23.84 12.38 -15.01
N GLY A 396 24.87 11.61 -14.62
CA GLY A 396 26.00 12.12 -13.82
C GLY A 396 25.72 12.84 -12.50
N LYS A 397 24.59 12.59 -11.82
CA LYS A 397 24.33 13.10 -10.47
C LYS A 397 23.88 11.96 -9.57
N ALA A 398 24.86 11.18 -9.11
CA ALA A 398 24.68 10.29 -7.98
C ALA A 398 24.35 11.15 -6.75
N PHE A 399 23.11 11.10 -6.27
CA PHE A 399 22.83 11.51 -4.90
C PHE A 399 23.39 10.42 -3.98
N ALA A 400 24.70 10.51 -3.73
CA ALA A 400 25.27 9.94 -2.53
C ALA A 400 24.64 10.68 -1.35
N CYS A 401 23.76 10.03 -0.59
CA CYS A 401 23.48 10.48 0.77
C CYS A 401 24.62 10.02 1.67
N VAL A 402 25.82 10.52 1.39
CA VAL A 402 26.95 10.53 2.30
C VAL A 402 27.02 11.98 2.77
N MET A 403 26.24 12.32 3.80
CA MET A 403 26.53 13.52 4.57
C MET A 403 27.79 13.23 5.39
N TYR A 404 28.97 13.44 4.81
CA TYR A 404 30.13 13.85 5.60
C TYR A 404 29.91 15.33 5.90
N SER A 405 29.32 15.58 7.06
CA SER A 405 29.52 16.84 7.76
C SER A 405 30.34 16.45 9.00
N PRO A 406 31.39 17.19 9.38
CA PRO A 406 32.14 16.93 10.60
C PRO A 406 31.37 17.28 11.89
N LEU A 407 30.06 17.45 11.76
CA LEU A 407 29.10 17.36 12.84
C LEU A 407 29.02 15.90 13.31
N SER A 408 29.40 15.67 14.58
CA SER A 408 29.24 14.39 15.25
C SER A 408 27.81 13.90 15.11
N LYS A 409 27.60 12.83 14.36
CA LYS A 409 26.28 12.22 14.23
C LYS A 409 25.99 11.34 15.45
N ARG A 410 25.01 11.73 16.27
CA ARG A 410 24.10 10.75 16.88
C ARG A 410 22.97 10.53 15.89
N THR A 411 23.22 9.63 14.93
CA THR A 411 22.27 9.37 13.85
C THR A 411 21.06 8.58 14.37
N ILE A 412 19.84 9.09 14.20
CA ILE A 412 18.65 8.23 14.13
C ILE A 412 18.39 7.88 12.69
N THR A 413 18.97 6.78 12.24
CA THR A 413 18.74 6.30 10.87
C THR A 413 17.71 5.19 10.87
N HIS A 414 16.44 5.56 10.65
CA HIS A 414 15.43 4.58 10.24
C HIS A 414 15.55 4.34 8.73
N GLY A 415 16.45 3.44 8.34
CA GLY A 415 16.44 2.87 7.00
C GLY A 415 15.19 2.03 6.78
N THR A 416 14.01 2.63 6.65
CA THR A 416 12.87 1.96 6.03
C THR A 416 12.71 2.48 4.63
N LEU A 417 13.31 1.73 3.68
CA LEU A 417 12.99 1.76 2.26
C LEU A 417 11.48 1.56 2.11
N TRP A 418 10.76 2.61 1.74
CA TRP A 418 9.40 2.52 1.21
C TRP A 418 9.36 3.13 -0.16
#